data_AF-A0A848T4J4-F1
#
_entry.id   AF-A0A848T4J4-F1
#
_cell.length_a   1.000
_cell.length_b   1.000
_cell.length_c   1.000
_cell.angle_alpha   90.00
_cell.angle_beta   90.00
_cell.angle_gamma   90.00
#
_symmetry.space_group_name_H-M   'P 1'
#
loop_
_entity.id
_entity.type
_entity.pdbx_description
1 polymer ?
#
loop_
_entity_poly.entity_id
_entity_poly.type
_entity_poly.pdbx_seq_one_letter_code
_entity_poly.pdbx_strand_id
1 'polypeptide(L)'
;MKEDELLETLKAILLEDDRLVDKHIRSELEKIRDELLDDEKFGSRMRIHRDADVAFLKENFAQFFGNDVTTAIKHQIKNSQDEVIEALYPIIGKLISRFIRSEFEKLREGIDQQMSEVVSTKKWKRKFRSWISGTKESDLLISEQHPPSIEEILIIQKDSGLLLGSYSRNETVDQDMIAGMLTAIKAFVEDAFQKDNQDLEEIDYSSYRLLIFNFHKYYLTISVSGIIDTAFREKLSNKTFDFAEKHMNKNIIEVNSDLVSEISEKLSQTYND
;
A
#
# COMPACT_ATOMS: atom_id res chain seq x y z
N MET A 1 -74.65 75.13 15.18
CA MET A 1 -73.34 75.00 14.51
C MET A 1 -72.37 75.96 15.20
N LYS A 2 -71.53 75.48 16.13
CA LYS A 2 -70.34 76.22 16.60
C LYS A 2 -69.45 75.51 17.62
N GLU A 3 -69.90 74.44 18.31
CA GLU A 3 -69.03 73.68 19.24
C GLU A 3 -68.45 72.43 18.62
N ASP A 4 -69.24 71.62 17.90
CA ASP A 4 -68.73 70.38 17.28
C ASP A 4 -67.68 70.63 16.20
N GLU A 5 -67.85 71.68 15.38
CA GLU A 5 -66.83 72.09 14.39
C GLU A 5 -65.56 72.61 15.07
N LEU A 6 -65.68 73.30 16.20
CA LEU A 6 -64.53 73.83 16.94
C LEU A 6 -63.76 72.69 17.63
N LEU A 7 -64.48 71.71 18.17
CA LEU A 7 -63.92 70.51 18.77
C LEU A 7 -63.20 69.65 17.72
N GLU A 8 -63.79 69.44 16.54
CA GLU A 8 -63.13 68.73 15.44
C GLU A 8 -61.91 69.49 14.91
N THR A 9 -61.98 70.82 14.85
CA THR A 9 -60.82 71.65 14.45
C THR A 9 -59.71 71.58 15.51
N LEU A 10 -60.05 71.64 16.80
CA LEU A 10 -59.08 71.54 17.90
C LEU A 10 -58.45 70.15 17.97
N LYS A 11 -59.26 69.10 17.73
CA LYS A 11 -58.81 67.70 17.67
C LYS A 11 -57.93 67.45 16.46
N ALA A 12 -58.21 68.07 15.31
CA ALA A 12 -57.35 68.02 14.14
C ALA A 12 -55.99 68.68 14.42
N ILE A 13 -55.97 69.86 15.05
CA ILE A 13 -54.74 70.58 15.38
C ILE A 13 -53.92 69.86 16.45
N LEU A 14 -54.55 69.35 17.52
CA LEU A 14 -53.86 68.64 18.60
C LEU A 14 -53.27 67.29 18.16
N LEU A 15 -53.90 66.62 17.19
CA LEU A 15 -53.45 65.32 16.66
C LEU A 15 -52.67 65.44 15.35
N GLU A 16 -52.40 66.66 14.86
CA GLU A 16 -51.66 66.89 13.63
C GLU A 16 -50.24 66.32 13.76
N ASP A 17 -49.56 66.61 14.87
CA ASP A 17 -48.21 66.11 15.16
C ASP A 17 -48.18 64.58 15.26
N ASP A 18 -49.13 63.97 15.97
CA ASP A 18 -49.25 62.51 16.07
C ASP A 18 -49.51 61.85 14.71
N ARG A 19 -50.36 62.47 13.87
CA ARG A 19 -50.63 61.99 12.51
C ARG A 19 -49.41 62.14 11.60
N LEU A 20 -48.62 63.20 11.76
CA LEU A 20 -47.37 63.39 11.04
C LEU A 20 -46.33 62.34 11.45
N VAL A 21 -46.21 62.06 12.74
CA VAL A 21 -45.35 60.99 13.28
C VAL A 21 -45.79 59.63 12.74
N ASP A 22 -47.07 59.29 12.82
CA ASP A 22 -47.61 58.02 12.30
C ASP A 22 -47.37 57.88 10.79
N LYS A 23 -47.55 58.95 10.03
CA LYS A 23 -47.31 58.96 8.59
C LYS A 23 -45.83 58.79 8.26
N HIS A 24 -44.94 59.42 9.04
CA HIS A 24 -43.50 59.27 8.89
C HIS A 24 -43.05 57.85 9.22
N ILE A 25 -43.53 57.28 10.34
CA ILE A 25 -43.24 55.89 10.72
C ILE A 25 -43.72 54.92 9.65
N ARG A 26 -44.96 55.08 9.15
CA ARG A 26 -45.48 54.23 8.06
C ARG A 26 -44.64 54.36 6.79
N SER A 27 -44.25 55.57 6.43
CA SER A 27 -43.39 55.79 5.25
C SER A 27 -42.02 55.14 5.42
N GLU A 28 -41.40 55.20 6.59
CA GLU A 28 -40.10 54.55 6.85
C GLU A 28 -40.25 53.02 6.88
N LEU A 29 -41.33 52.50 7.45
CA LEU A 29 -41.63 51.07 7.44
C LEU A 29 -41.88 50.55 6.02
N GLU A 30 -42.57 51.32 5.17
CA GLU A 30 -42.75 50.94 3.75
C GLU A 30 -41.44 50.96 2.99
N LYS A 31 -40.58 51.96 3.21
CA LYS A 31 -39.23 51.97 2.62
C LYS A 31 -38.40 50.77 3.05
N ILE A 32 -38.35 50.46 4.34
CA ILE A 32 -37.62 49.30 4.86
C ILE A 32 -38.20 47.99 4.30
N ARG A 33 -39.52 47.86 4.25
CA ARG A 33 -40.20 46.70 3.68
C ARG A 33 -39.83 46.54 2.20
N ASP A 34 -39.93 47.60 1.42
CA ASP A 34 -39.64 47.57 -0.02
C ASP A 34 -38.15 47.35 -0.29
N GLU A 35 -37.25 47.76 0.61
CA GLU A 35 -35.81 47.46 0.54
C GLU A 35 -35.47 46.02 0.94
N LEU A 36 -36.23 45.40 1.87
CA LEU A 36 -36.04 44.01 2.30
C LEU A 36 -36.69 42.98 1.36
N LEU A 37 -37.80 43.34 0.71
CA LEU A 37 -38.50 42.48 -0.24
C LEU A 37 -37.92 42.51 -1.67
N ASP A 38 -37.06 43.48 -1.95
CA ASP A 38 -36.31 43.57 -3.20
C ASP A 38 -35.00 42.77 -3.07
N ASP A 39 -35.03 41.52 -3.55
CA ASP A 39 -33.91 40.57 -3.50
C ASP A 39 -32.60 41.14 -4.09
N GLU A 40 -32.66 42.05 -5.08
CA GLU A 40 -31.47 42.68 -5.64
C GLU A 40 -30.88 43.74 -4.69
N LYS A 41 -31.71 44.57 -4.06
CA LYS A 41 -31.26 45.59 -3.10
C LYS A 41 -30.79 44.95 -1.79
N PHE A 42 -31.50 43.96 -1.30
CA PHE A 42 -31.10 43.19 -0.13
C PHE A 42 -29.80 42.40 -0.41
N GLY A 43 -29.76 41.69 -1.53
CA GLY A 43 -28.59 40.92 -1.96
C GLY A 43 -27.35 41.80 -2.17
N SER A 44 -27.49 42.99 -2.75
CA SER A 44 -26.36 43.92 -2.95
C SER A 44 -25.79 44.49 -1.65
N ARG A 45 -26.60 44.72 -0.60
CA ARG A 45 -26.09 45.08 0.74
C ARG A 45 -25.46 43.90 1.47
N MET A 46 -26.06 42.71 1.40
CA MET A 46 -25.47 41.49 1.95
C MET A 46 -24.13 41.15 1.27
N ARG A 47 -23.98 41.48 -0.02
CA ARG A 47 -22.70 41.33 -0.75
C ARG A 47 -21.56 42.20 -0.21
N ILE A 48 -21.84 43.30 0.49
CA ILE A 48 -20.80 44.17 1.07
C ILE A 48 -20.10 43.48 2.25
N HIS A 49 -20.79 42.57 2.95
CA HIS A 49 -20.25 41.82 4.07
C HIS A 49 -19.72 40.44 3.67
N ARG A 50 -19.82 40.07 2.40
CA ARG A 50 -19.53 38.71 1.92
C ARG A 50 -18.11 38.25 2.19
N ASP A 51 -17.13 39.15 2.11
CA ASP A 51 -15.73 38.79 2.38
C ASP A 51 -15.47 38.63 3.88
N ALA A 52 -16.13 39.43 4.73
CA ALA A 52 -16.10 39.28 6.18
C ALA A 52 -16.82 38.01 6.65
N ASP A 53 -17.98 37.70 6.05
CA ASP A 53 -18.74 36.49 6.34
C ASP A 53 -18.00 35.23 5.87
N VAL A 54 -17.36 35.28 4.70
CA VAL A 54 -16.51 34.18 4.22
C VAL A 54 -15.26 34.03 5.09
N ALA A 55 -14.65 35.14 5.54
CA ALA A 55 -13.53 35.09 6.48
C ALA A 55 -13.95 34.49 7.83
N PHE A 56 -15.09 34.91 8.36
CA PHE A 56 -15.67 34.38 9.59
C PHE A 56 -15.98 32.88 9.48
N LEU A 57 -16.56 32.44 8.36
CA LEU A 57 -16.83 31.02 8.10
C LEU A 57 -15.54 30.21 7.94
N LYS A 58 -14.49 30.78 7.35
CA LYS A 58 -13.17 30.13 7.25
C LYS A 58 -12.50 30.00 8.62
N GLU A 59 -12.53 31.05 9.43
CA GLU A 59 -11.97 31.05 10.79
C GLU A 59 -12.71 30.08 11.72
N ASN A 60 -14.03 29.95 11.57
CA ASN A 60 -14.88 29.12 12.43
C ASN A 60 -15.34 27.82 11.74
N PHE A 61 -14.67 27.42 10.65
CA PHE A 61 -15.09 26.30 9.81
C PHE A 61 -15.25 25.00 10.61
N ALA A 62 -14.28 24.70 11.47
CA ALA A 62 -14.30 23.50 12.31
C ALA A 62 -15.47 23.49 13.30
N GLN A 63 -15.87 24.65 13.82
CA GLN A 63 -16.99 24.76 14.77
C GLN A 63 -18.33 24.52 14.08
N PHE A 64 -18.54 25.10 12.89
CA PHE A 64 -19.82 25.00 12.19
C PHE A 64 -19.98 23.70 11.40
N PHE A 65 -18.93 23.26 10.72
CA PHE A 65 -19.01 22.14 9.77
C PHE A 65 -18.25 20.91 10.25
N GLY A 66 -17.59 20.93 11.41
CA GLY A 66 -16.76 19.82 11.88
C GLY A 66 -17.52 18.49 11.96
N ASN A 67 -18.76 18.52 12.46
CA ASN A 67 -19.61 17.32 12.54
C ASN A 67 -20.08 16.83 11.17
N ASP A 68 -20.45 17.75 10.26
CA ASP A 68 -20.89 17.41 8.91
C ASP A 68 -19.75 16.85 8.07
N VAL A 69 -18.57 17.48 8.15
CA VAL A 69 -17.33 17.00 7.52
C VAL A 69 -16.94 15.64 8.08
N THR A 70 -16.99 15.45 9.40
CA THR A 70 -16.70 14.15 10.02
C THR A 70 -17.68 13.08 9.55
N THR A 71 -18.96 13.41 9.42
CA THR A 71 -20.00 12.50 8.94
C THR A 71 -19.79 12.16 7.46
N ALA A 72 -19.48 13.16 6.64
CA ALA A 72 -19.17 12.98 5.23
C ALA A 72 -17.92 12.12 5.03
N ILE A 73 -16.85 12.34 5.81
CA ILE A 73 -15.64 11.51 5.79
C ILE A 73 -15.97 10.07 6.21
N LYS A 74 -16.74 9.86 7.28
CA LYS A 74 -17.15 8.50 7.69
C LYS A 74 -17.97 7.80 6.61
N HIS A 75 -18.88 8.52 5.96
CA HIS A 75 -19.67 7.99 4.85
C HIS A 75 -18.80 7.66 3.64
N GLN A 76 -17.84 8.54 3.31
CA GLN A 76 -16.90 8.33 2.21
C GLN A 76 -15.95 7.16 2.48
N ILE A 77 -15.42 7.02 3.69
CA ILE A 77 -14.61 5.85 4.08
C ILE A 77 -15.42 4.56 3.97
N LYS A 78 -16.70 4.60 4.38
CA LYS A 78 -17.57 3.42 4.33
C LYS A 78 -17.94 3.02 2.90
N ASN A 79 -18.13 3.98 2.00
CA ASN A 79 -18.67 3.75 0.66
C ASN A 79 -17.62 3.77 -0.46
N SER A 80 -16.47 4.40 -0.24
CA SER A 80 -15.30 4.43 -1.13
C SER A 80 -14.14 3.72 -0.47
N GLN A 81 -14.37 2.47 -0.04
CA GLN A 81 -13.37 1.66 0.63
C GLN A 81 -12.14 1.47 -0.26
N ASP A 82 -12.32 1.25 -1.56
CA ASP A 82 -11.23 0.96 -2.49
C ASP A 82 -10.27 2.15 -2.66
N GLU A 83 -10.76 3.37 -2.85
CA GLU A 83 -9.93 4.59 -2.96
C GLU A 83 -9.17 4.89 -1.65
N VAL A 84 -9.82 4.69 -0.50
CA VAL A 84 -9.19 4.87 0.81
C VAL A 84 -8.15 3.78 1.06
N ILE A 85 -8.43 2.54 0.67
CA ILE A 85 -7.48 1.42 0.76
C ILE A 85 -6.27 1.70 -0.12
N GLU A 86 -6.45 2.16 -1.35
CA GLU A 86 -5.37 2.47 -2.29
C GLU A 86 -4.42 3.55 -1.74
N ALA A 87 -4.97 4.63 -1.19
CA ALA A 87 -4.20 5.70 -0.56
C ALA A 87 -3.45 5.24 0.70
N LEU A 88 -4.03 4.33 1.49
CA LEU A 88 -3.45 3.84 2.74
C LEU A 88 -2.54 2.63 2.57
N TYR A 89 -2.63 1.90 1.46
CA TYR A 89 -1.88 0.66 1.23
C TYR A 89 -0.36 0.82 1.39
N PRO A 90 0.29 1.86 0.83
CA PRO A 90 1.73 2.07 1.01
C PRO A 90 2.12 2.32 2.48
N ILE A 91 1.23 2.91 3.26
CA ILE A 91 1.46 3.21 4.68
C ILE A 91 1.29 1.93 5.49
N ILE A 92 0.23 1.16 5.25
CA ILE A 92 -0.02 -0.13 5.89
C ILE A 92 1.12 -1.11 5.61
N GLY A 93 1.60 -1.21 4.37
CA GLY A 93 2.76 -2.05 4.03
C GLY A 93 4.04 -1.63 4.75
N LYS A 94 4.31 -0.32 4.87
CA LYS A 94 5.43 0.20 5.67
C LYS A 94 5.28 -0.10 7.16
N LEU A 95 4.06 -0.11 7.69
CA LEU A 95 3.80 -0.44 9.09
C LEU A 95 3.99 -1.93 9.37
N ILE A 96 3.46 -2.80 8.52
CA ILE A 96 3.61 -4.25 8.63
C ILE A 96 5.09 -4.64 8.57
N SER A 97 5.83 -4.14 7.58
CA SER A 97 7.27 -4.40 7.46
C SER A 97 8.08 -3.92 8.66
N ARG A 98 7.77 -2.74 9.20
CA ARG A 98 8.37 -2.24 10.45
C ARG A 98 8.05 -3.11 11.65
N PHE A 99 6.80 -3.56 11.79
CA PHE A 99 6.38 -4.44 12.88
C PHE A 99 7.13 -5.77 12.83
N ILE A 100 7.18 -6.41 11.66
CA ILE A 100 7.92 -7.66 11.45
C ILE A 100 9.39 -7.47 11.83
N ARG A 101 10.03 -6.41 11.34
CA ARG A 101 11.44 -6.10 11.66
C ARG A 101 11.67 -5.96 13.17
N SER A 102 10.79 -5.25 13.86
CA SER A 102 10.90 -5.05 15.31
C SER A 102 10.74 -6.35 16.09
N GLU A 103 9.81 -7.22 15.71
CA GLU A 103 9.63 -8.52 16.36
C GLU A 103 10.83 -9.44 16.11
N PHE A 104 11.40 -9.44 14.90
CA PHE A 104 12.65 -10.15 14.61
C PHE A 104 13.83 -9.61 15.43
N GLU A 105 13.94 -8.30 15.61
CA GLU A 105 14.96 -7.68 16.46
C GLU A 105 14.82 -8.14 17.93
N LYS A 106 13.59 -8.18 18.47
CA LYS A 106 13.34 -8.68 19.83
C LYS A 106 13.63 -10.18 19.99
N LEU A 107 13.24 -10.99 19.03
CA LEU A 107 13.56 -12.43 19.02
C LEU A 107 15.08 -12.63 19.03
N ARG A 108 15.80 -11.85 18.22
CA ARG A 108 17.27 -11.87 18.17
C ARG A 108 17.89 -11.45 19.50
N GLU A 109 17.38 -10.41 20.16
CA GLU A 109 17.85 -9.98 21.48
C GLU A 109 17.62 -11.06 22.54
N GLY A 110 16.45 -11.71 22.54
CA GLY A 110 16.15 -12.82 23.45
C GLY A 110 17.08 -14.03 23.28
N ILE A 111 17.46 -14.34 22.04
CA ILE A 111 18.41 -15.41 21.71
C ILE A 111 19.84 -15.01 22.12
N ASP A 112 20.27 -13.80 21.79
CA ASP A 112 21.61 -13.29 22.12
C ASP A 112 21.82 -13.25 23.66
N GLN A 113 20.78 -12.95 24.43
CA GLN A 113 20.82 -12.91 25.90
C GLN A 113 20.93 -14.31 26.54
N GLN A 114 20.18 -15.30 26.05
CA GLN A 114 20.29 -16.70 26.52
C GLN A 114 21.60 -17.38 26.09
N MET A 115 22.19 -16.98 24.95
CA MET A 115 23.44 -17.54 24.45
C MET A 115 24.67 -17.05 25.24
N SER A 116 24.60 -15.86 25.85
CA SER A 116 25.71 -15.25 26.58
C SER A 116 26.13 -16.01 27.85
N GLU A 117 25.24 -16.83 28.41
CA GLU A 117 25.47 -17.56 29.67
C GLU A 117 26.17 -18.92 29.47
N VAL A 118 26.29 -19.44 28.24
CA VAL A 118 26.57 -20.88 28.02
C VAL A 118 27.98 -21.20 27.46
N VAL A 119 28.87 -20.23 27.20
CA VAL A 119 30.10 -20.53 26.41
C VAL A 119 31.41 -20.43 27.20
N SER A 120 31.75 -21.53 27.90
CA SER A 120 33.07 -21.84 28.45
C SER A 120 34.12 -22.27 27.39
N THR A 121 35.39 -22.13 27.73
CA THR A 121 36.59 -21.83 26.93
C THR A 121 37.24 -22.98 26.12
N LYS A 122 36.46 -23.80 25.39
CA LYS A 122 37.03 -24.76 24.41
C LYS A 122 36.60 -24.58 22.95
N LYS A 123 35.63 -23.71 22.65
CA LYS A 123 35.10 -23.50 21.27
C LYS A 123 35.89 -22.51 20.40
N TRP A 124 36.84 -21.74 20.95
CA TRP A 124 37.54 -20.67 20.22
C TRP A 124 38.38 -21.19 19.03
N LYS A 125 38.98 -22.38 19.10
CA LYS A 125 39.70 -22.95 17.95
C LYS A 125 38.78 -23.30 16.76
N ARG A 126 37.48 -23.51 17.00
CA ARG A 126 36.46 -23.70 15.93
C ARG A 126 35.97 -22.37 15.35
N LYS A 127 36.08 -21.26 16.12
CA LYS A 127 35.66 -19.89 15.74
C LYS A 127 36.56 -19.20 14.71
N PHE A 128 37.77 -19.69 14.43
CA PHE A 128 38.63 -19.03 13.44
C PHE A 128 38.23 -19.36 11.99
N ARG A 129 37.57 -20.50 11.75
CA ARG A 129 37.03 -20.85 10.42
C ARG A 129 35.72 -20.11 10.08
N SER A 130 34.97 -19.64 11.08
CA SER A 130 33.73 -18.88 10.88
C SER A 130 33.94 -17.38 10.66
N TRP A 131 35.13 -16.85 10.95
CA TRP A 131 35.40 -15.42 10.79
C TRP A 131 35.53 -14.96 9.32
N ILE A 132 35.70 -15.90 8.38
CA ILE A 132 35.72 -15.62 6.93
C ILE A 132 34.30 -15.54 6.33
N SER A 133 33.27 -16.07 7.01
CA SER A 133 31.95 -16.31 6.41
C SER A 133 30.78 -15.47 6.94
N GLY A 134 30.98 -14.58 7.93
CA GLY A 134 29.99 -13.55 8.30
C GLY A 134 28.63 -14.00 8.87
N THR A 135 28.36 -15.29 9.09
CA THR A 135 27.06 -15.80 9.56
C THR A 135 27.01 -16.07 11.07
N LYS A 136 25.85 -15.79 11.71
CA LYS A 136 25.61 -16.00 13.16
C LYS A 136 25.40 -17.49 13.47
N GLU A 137 25.92 -17.94 14.62
CA GLU A 137 25.91 -19.35 15.07
C GLU A 137 24.48 -19.90 15.34
N SER A 138 23.50 -19.04 15.63
CA SER A 138 22.10 -19.44 15.88
C SER A 138 21.38 -19.94 14.61
N ASP A 139 21.62 -19.31 13.47
CA ASP A 139 21.01 -19.68 12.20
C ASP A 139 21.64 -20.99 11.69
N LEU A 140 22.96 -21.15 11.91
CA LEU A 140 23.70 -22.38 11.63
C LEU A 140 23.17 -23.58 12.43
N LEU A 141 22.86 -23.41 13.73
CA LEU A 141 22.41 -24.51 14.59
C LEU A 141 20.99 -25.03 14.26
N ILE A 142 20.10 -24.20 13.71
CA ILE A 142 18.74 -24.61 13.30
C ILE A 142 18.76 -25.26 11.91
N SER A 143 19.59 -24.74 11.00
CA SER A 143 19.81 -25.33 9.66
C SER A 143 20.41 -26.75 9.71
N GLU A 144 21.10 -27.12 10.79
CA GLU A 144 21.69 -28.46 10.96
C GLU A 144 20.66 -29.59 11.15
N GLN A 145 19.42 -29.28 11.57
CA GLN A 145 18.39 -30.31 11.79
C GLN A 145 17.48 -30.54 10.57
N HIS A 146 17.28 -29.52 9.73
CA HIS A 146 16.51 -29.58 8.49
C HIS A 146 17.17 -28.66 7.44
N PRO A 147 18.29 -29.11 6.82
CA PRO A 147 19.04 -28.28 5.90
C PRO A 147 18.16 -27.89 4.70
N PRO A 148 18.20 -26.61 4.27
CA PRO A 148 17.48 -26.20 3.09
C PRO A 148 17.98 -26.99 1.88
N SER A 149 17.06 -27.64 1.18
CA SER A 149 17.36 -28.46 0.01
C SER A 149 16.65 -27.88 -1.21
N ILE A 150 17.42 -27.72 -2.28
CA ILE A 150 16.86 -27.39 -3.59
C ILE A 150 16.27 -28.67 -4.17
N GLU A 151 14.97 -28.61 -4.45
CA GLU A 151 14.19 -29.74 -4.93
C GLU A 151 13.96 -29.64 -6.43
N GLU A 152 13.65 -28.44 -6.92
CA GLU A 152 13.40 -28.19 -8.33
C GLU A 152 13.79 -26.78 -8.74
N ILE A 153 14.30 -26.62 -9.95
CA ILE A 153 14.56 -25.34 -10.62
C ILE A 153 13.92 -25.39 -12.00
N LEU A 154 13.17 -24.35 -12.33
CA LEU A 154 12.53 -24.19 -13.64
C LEU A 154 12.93 -22.82 -14.20
N ILE A 155 13.32 -22.78 -15.46
CA ILE A 155 13.53 -21.54 -16.20
C ILE A 155 12.42 -21.46 -17.24
N ILE A 156 11.64 -20.39 -17.19
CA ILE A 156 10.39 -20.29 -17.94
C ILE A 156 10.38 -18.98 -18.73
N GLN A 157 10.04 -19.05 -20.01
CA GLN A 157 9.89 -17.87 -20.86
C GLN A 157 8.67 -17.05 -20.42
N LYS A 158 8.85 -15.73 -20.21
CA LYS A 158 7.80 -14.86 -19.63
C LYS A 158 6.54 -14.81 -20.49
N ASP A 159 6.69 -14.70 -21.80
CA ASP A 159 5.54 -14.43 -22.70
C ASP A 159 4.73 -15.70 -23.02
N SER A 160 5.40 -16.84 -23.16
CA SER A 160 4.78 -18.08 -23.64
C SER A 160 4.51 -19.10 -22.54
N GLY A 161 5.16 -18.97 -21.38
CA GLY A 161 5.18 -19.99 -20.34
C GLY A 161 5.94 -21.27 -20.72
N LEU A 162 6.70 -21.25 -21.82
CA LEU A 162 7.49 -22.40 -22.26
C LEU A 162 8.68 -22.63 -21.34
N LEU A 163 8.95 -23.90 -21.03
CA LEU A 163 10.12 -24.32 -20.28
C LEU A 163 11.37 -24.14 -21.15
N LEU A 164 12.34 -23.41 -20.62
CA LEU A 164 13.66 -23.18 -21.22
C LEU A 164 14.72 -24.14 -20.66
N GLY A 165 14.44 -24.76 -19.52
CA GLY A 165 15.33 -25.72 -18.89
C GLY A 165 14.88 -25.98 -17.46
N SER A 166 15.26 -27.15 -16.96
CA SER A 166 14.84 -27.62 -15.65
C SER A 166 15.94 -28.40 -14.96
N TYR A 167 15.83 -28.45 -13.65
CA TYR A 167 16.61 -29.36 -12.81
C TYR A 167 15.67 -29.84 -11.72
N SER A 168 15.60 -31.16 -11.51
CA SER A 168 14.80 -31.72 -10.43
C SER A 168 15.60 -32.82 -9.75
N ARG A 169 15.55 -32.82 -8.41
CA ARG A 169 16.16 -33.86 -7.59
C ARG A 169 15.37 -35.17 -7.69
N ASN A 170 14.05 -35.08 -7.93
CA ASN A 170 13.13 -36.22 -8.01
C ASN A 170 12.18 -36.04 -9.21
N GLU A 171 12.38 -36.80 -10.29
CA GLU A 171 11.51 -36.82 -11.48
C GLU A 171 10.14 -37.43 -11.17
N THR A 172 9.25 -36.65 -10.55
CA THR A 172 7.92 -37.13 -10.13
C THR A 172 6.77 -36.45 -10.86
N VAL A 173 6.99 -35.27 -11.43
CA VAL A 173 5.94 -34.45 -12.07
C VAL A 173 6.46 -33.89 -13.39
N ASP A 174 5.55 -33.74 -14.35
CA ASP A 174 5.81 -33.11 -15.64
C ASP A 174 6.14 -31.62 -15.45
N GLN A 175 7.37 -31.25 -15.82
CA GLN A 175 7.92 -29.92 -15.64
C GLN A 175 7.30 -28.88 -16.58
N ASP A 176 6.86 -29.28 -17.77
CA ASP A 176 6.15 -28.39 -18.70
C ASP A 176 4.79 -28.02 -18.13
N MET A 177 4.12 -28.97 -17.45
CA MET A 177 2.86 -28.71 -16.75
C MET A 177 3.06 -27.74 -15.58
N ILE A 178 4.10 -27.93 -14.76
CA ILE A 178 4.42 -27.01 -13.65
C ILE A 178 4.75 -25.62 -14.19
N ALA A 179 5.52 -25.52 -15.28
CA ALA A 179 5.87 -24.26 -15.90
C ALA A 179 4.60 -23.48 -16.32
N GLY A 180 3.69 -24.13 -17.04
CA GLY A 180 2.42 -23.54 -17.44
C GLY A 180 1.56 -23.11 -16.25
N MET A 181 1.50 -23.92 -15.19
CA MET A 181 0.80 -23.57 -13.96
C MET A 181 1.40 -22.32 -13.28
N LEU A 182 2.73 -22.24 -13.16
CA LEU A 182 3.40 -21.10 -12.55
C LEU A 182 3.22 -19.82 -13.37
N THR A 183 3.24 -19.91 -14.70
CA THR A 183 2.95 -18.77 -15.57
C THR A 183 1.51 -18.29 -15.37
N ALA A 184 0.55 -19.20 -15.30
CA ALA A 184 -0.85 -18.86 -15.05
C ALA A 184 -1.05 -18.22 -13.66
N ILE A 185 -0.41 -18.73 -12.61
CA ILE A 185 -0.47 -18.14 -11.27
C ILE A 185 0.16 -16.74 -11.28
N LYS A 186 1.34 -16.58 -11.89
CA LYS A 186 2.03 -15.30 -11.99
C LYS A 186 1.17 -14.27 -12.71
N ALA A 187 0.66 -14.62 -13.90
CA ALA A 187 -0.22 -13.76 -14.68
C ALA A 187 -1.50 -13.41 -13.91
N PHE A 188 -2.15 -14.38 -13.28
CA PHE A 188 -3.36 -14.14 -12.49
C PHE A 188 -3.12 -13.20 -11.31
N VAL A 189 -2.01 -13.37 -10.59
CA VAL A 189 -1.62 -12.47 -9.49
C VAL A 189 -1.37 -11.07 -10.03
N GLU A 190 -0.57 -10.93 -11.08
CA GLU A 190 -0.21 -9.62 -11.66
C GLU A 190 -1.44 -8.88 -12.22
N ASP A 191 -2.33 -9.59 -12.91
CA ASP A 191 -3.61 -9.06 -13.39
C ASP A 191 -4.54 -8.66 -12.25
N ALA A 192 -4.62 -9.47 -11.18
CA ALA A 192 -5.50 -9.21 -10.05
C ALA A 192 -5.09 -7.97 -9.25
N PHE A 193 -3.80 -7.68 -9.18
CA PHE A 193 -3.29 -6.55 -8.40
C PHE A 193 -3.18 -5.23 -9.18
N GLN A 194 -3.41 -5.22 -10.51
CA GLN A 194 -3.47 -4.03 -11.39
C GLN A 194 -2.37 -2.98 -11.17
N LYS A 195 -1.20 -3.42 -10.68
CA LYS A 195 -0.07 -2.55 -10.38
C LYS A 195 1.00 -2.80 -11.41
N ASP A 196 1.15 -1.87 -12.35
CA ASP A 196 2.34 -1.79 -13.17
C ASP A 196 3.56 -1.77 -12.23
N ASN A 197 4.48 -2.73 -12.41
CA ASN A 197 5.78 -2.81 -11.73
C ASN A 197 5.86 -3.57 -10.38
N GLN A 198 4.95 -4.51 -10.10
CA GLN A 198 5.14 -5.51 -9.04
C GLN A 198 5.21 -6.92 -9.65
N ASP A 199 6.31 -7.65 -9.41
CA ASP A 199 6.43 -9.05 -9.83
C ASP A 199 6.15 -9.99 -8.66
N LEU A 200 5.59 -11.17 -8.94
CA LEU A 200 5.54 -12.26 -7.98
C LEU A 200 6.96 -12.80 -7.70
N GLU A 201 7.40 -12.73 -6.44
CA GLU A 201 8.76 -13.13 -6.01
C GLU A 201 8.80 -14.40 -5.16
N GLU A 202 7.71 -14.77 -4.49
CA GLU A 202 7.69 -15.89 -3.54
C GLU A 202 6.30 -16.52 -3.44
N ILE A 203 6.23 -17.86 -3.44
CA ILE A 203 5.02 -18.63 -3.14
C ILE A 203 5.34 -19.61 -2.01
N ASP A 204 4.63 -19.48 -0.89
CA ASP A 204 4.67 -20.43 0.21
C ASP A 204 3.64 -21.55 -0.03
N TYR A 205 4.09 -22.81 -0.11
CA TYR A 205 3.25 -23.97 -0.33
C TYR A 205 3.59 -25.11 0.65
N SER A 206 2.89 -25.16 1.79
CA SER A 206 3.04 -26.20 2.81
C SER A 206 4.49 -26.38 3.27
N SER A 207 5.19 -27.42 2.82
CA SER A 207 6.58 -27.74 3.17
C SER A 207 7.61 -27.21 2.17
N TYR A 208 7.15 -26.52 1.13
CA TYR A 208 7.96 -25.97 0.06
C TYR A 208 7.79 -24.46 -0.02
N ARG A 209 8.87 -23.78 -0.40
CA ARG A 209 8.85 -22.38 -0.80
C ARG A 209 9.38 -22.27 -2.21
N LEU A 210 8.62 -21.62 -3.09
CA LEU A 210 9.04 -21.34 -4.46
C LEU A 210 9.55 -19.90 -4.50
N LEU A 211 10.85 -19.75 -4.73
CA LEU A 211 11.50 -18.45 -4.90
C LEU A 211 11.52 -18.12 -6.39
N ILE A 212 11.07 -16.93 -6.77
CA ILE A 212 10.93 -16.51 -8.18
C ILE A 212 11.86 -15.33 -8.45
N PHE A 213 12.75 -15.51 -9.43
CA PHE A 213 13.71 -14.53 -9.90
C PHE A 213 13.29 -14.03 -11.28
N ASN A 214 12.94 -12.75 -11.37
CA ASN A 214 12.39 -12.14 -12.57
C ASN A 214 13.50 -11.51 -13.43
N PHE A 215 13.64 -11.97 -14.68
CA PHE A 215 14.53 -11.39 -15.69
C PHE A 215 13.72 -10.76 -16.83
N HIS A 216 14.37 -10.10 -17.79
CA HIS A 216 13.65 -9.39 -18.85
C HIS A 216 12.81 -10.30 -19.75
N LYS A 217 13.36 -11.46 -20.18
CA LYS A 217 12.71 -12.37 -21.15
C LYS A 217 12.21 -13.69 -20.54
N TYR A 218 12.64 -14.00 -19.32
CA TYR A 218 12.33 -15.25 -18.63
C TYR A 218 12.26 -14.98 -17.13
N TYR A 219 11.78 -15.95 -16.38
CA TYR A 219 11.90 -15.99 -14.94
C TYR A 219 12.38 -17.37 -14.51
N LEU A 220 12.99 -17.43 -13.34
CA LEU A 220 13.54 -18.65 -12.78
C LEU A 220 12.83 -18.93 -11.45
N THR A 221 12.32 -20.14 -11.28
CA THR A 221 11.67 -20.59 -10.05
C THR A 221 12.53 -21.65 -9.37
N ILE A 222 12.77 -21.50 -8.06
CA ILE A 222 13.50 -22.48 -7.25
C ILE A 222 12.59 -22.96 -6.13
N SER A 223 12.22 -24.24 -6.17
CA SER A 223 11.50 -24.93 -5.12
C SER A 223 12.48 -25.40 -4.06
N VAL A 224 12.34 -24.87 -2.84
CA VAL A 224 13.20 -25.18 -1.70
C VAL A 224 12.36 -25.82 -0.60
N SER A 225 12.85 -26.94 -0.06
CA SER A 225 12.33 -27.58 1.14
C SER A 225 13.21 -27.24 2.35
N GLY A 226 12.66 -27.35 3.56
CA GLY A 226 13.40 -27.10 4.80
C GLY A 226 13.45 -25.63 5.21
N ILE A 227 14.31 -25.32 6.18
CA ILE A 227 14.37 -23.98 6.79
C ILE A 227 15.32 -23.10 5.99
N ILE A 228 14.77 -22.07 5.34
CA ILE A 228 15.54 -21.07 4.59
C ILE A 228 15.96 -19.95 5.55
N ASP A 229 17.25 -19.88 5.86
CA ASP A 229 17.84 -18.76 6.59
C ASP A 229 18.27 -17.63 5.63
N THR A 230 18.66 -16.49 6.21
CA THR A 230 19.06 -15.32 5.42
C THR A 230 20.32 -15.60 4.60
N ALA A 231 21.26 -16.37 5.15
CA ALA A 231 22.52 -16.69 4.50
C ALA A 231 22.34 -17.59 3.26
N PHE A 232 21.48 -18.60 3.37
CA PHE A 232 21.11 -19.47 2.26
C PHE A 232 20.39 -18.67 1.18
N ARG A 233 19.44 -17.80 1.55
CA ARG A 233 18.73 -16.93 0.59
C ARG A 233 19.70 -16.05 -0.19
N GLU A 234 20.66 -15.41 0.49
CA GLU A 234 21.68 -14.57 -0.15
C GLU A 234 22.60 -15.39 -1.07
N LYS A 235 23.10 -16.54 -0.59
CA LYS A 235 23.94 -17.44 -1.39
C LYS A 235 23.22 -17.94 -2.63
N LEU A 236 21.95 -18.34 -2.50
CA LEU A 236 21.12 -18.83 -3.59
C LEU A 236 20.84 -17.73 -4.61
N SER A 237 20.53 -16.52 -4.15
CA SER A 237 20.33 -15.35 -5.01
C SER A 237 21.57 -15.05 -5.85
N ASN A 238 22.74 -14.93 -5.21
CA ASN A 238 24.00 -14.67 -5.90
C ASN A 238 24.34 -15.79 -6.90
N LYS A 239 24.18 -17.06 -6.50
CA LYS A 239 24.40 -18.22 -7.38
C LYS A 239 23.48 -18.19 -8.61
N THR A 240 22.25 -17.72 -8.44
CA THR A 240 21.25 -17.61 -9.52
C THR A 240 21.57 -16.47 -10.49
N PHE A 241 22.00 -15.31 -9.98
CA PHE A 241 22.47 -14.22 -10.83
C PHE A 241 23.73 -14.57 -11.61
N ASP A 242 24.70 -15.23 -10.96
CA ASP A 242 25.91 -15.73 -11.62
C ASP A 242 25.60 -16.73 -12.75
N PHE A 243 24.63 -17.62 -12.51
CA PHE A 243 24.16 -18.57 -13.53
C PHE A 243 23.55 -17.82 -14.73
N ALA A 244 22.63 -16.89 -14.47
CA ALA A 244 21.98 -16.09 -15.49
C ALA A 244 23.00 -15.32 -16.35
N GLU A 245 23.99 -14.67 -15.73
CA GLU A 245 25.03 -13.92 -16.43
C GLU A 245 25.88 -14.82 -17.35
N LYS A 246 26.30 -15.98 -16.86
CA LYS A 246 27.19 -16.89 -17.60
C LYS A 246 26.48 -17.68 -18.69
N HIS A 247 25.24 -18.09 -18.46
CA HIS A 247 24.58 -19.11 -19.26
C HIS A 247 23.36 -18.64 -20.03
N MET A 248 22.76 -17.48 -19.67
CA MET A 248 21.50 -16.99 -20.24
C MET A 248 21.65 -15.72 -21.11
N ASN A 249 22.87 -15.29 -21.42
CA ASN A 249 23.15 -14.06 -22.19
C ASN A 249 22.96 -14.18 -23.73
N LYS A 250 22.49 -15.34 -24.22
CA LYS A 250 22.18 -15.51 -25.65
C LYS A 250 20.73 -15.08 -25.91
N ASN A 251 20.46 -14.56 -27.11
CA ASN A 251 19.09 -14.24 -27.52
C ASN A 251 18.24 -15.52 -27.58
N ILE A 252 17.49 -15.79 -26.51
CA ILE A 252 16.48 -16.85 -26.43
C ILE A 252 15.27 -16.38 -27.26
N ILE A 253 15.32 -16.64 -28.57
CA ILE A 253 14.25 -16.28 -29.52
C ILE A 253 13.42 -17.51 -29.89
N GLU A 254 14.05 -18.68 -30.02
CA GLU A 254 13.35 -19.94 -30.30
C GLU A 254 13.68 -20.97 -29.21
N VAL A 255 12.62 -21.49 -28.57
CA VAL A 255 12.71 -22.60 -27.62
C VAL A 255 12.71 -23.89 -28.43
N ASN A 256 13.80 -24.64 -28.38
CA ASN A 256 13.92 -25.96 -29.00
C ASN A 256 14.46 -26.99 -28.00
N SER A 257 14.31 -28.28 -28.32
CA SER A 257 14.72 -29.39 -27.45
C SER A 257 16.21 -29.36 -27.08
N ASP A 258 17.04 -28.88 -28.00
CA ASP A 258 18.50 -28.83 -27.83
C ASP A 258 18.89 -27.75 -26.81
N LEU A 259 18.24 -26.59 -26.88
CA LEU A 259 18.40 -25.50 -25.92
C LEU A 259 17.94 -25.92 -24.52
N VAL A 260 16.77 -26.57 -24.43
CA VAL A 260 16.23 -27.06 -23.15
C VAL A 260 17.19 -28.04 -22.52
N SER A 261 17.74 -28.97 -23.30
CA SER A 261 18.72 -29.95 -22.81
C SER A 261 20.02 -29.28 -22.37
N GLU A 262 20.56 -28.33 -23.15
CA GLU A 262 21.79 -27.60 -22.83
C GLU A 262 21.66 -26.81 -21.52
N ILE A 263 20.53 -26.11 -21.32
CA ILE A 263 20.28 -25.33 -20.10
C ILE A 263 20.06 -26.25 -18.91
N SER A 264 19.33 -27.35 -19.07
CA SER A 264 19.08 -28.34 -18.00
C SER A 264 20.36 -29.01 -17.53
N GLU A 265 21.29 -29.31 -18.44
CA GLU A 265 22.60 -29.86 -18.10
C GLU A 265 23.42 -28.85 -17.28
N LYS A 266 23.43 -27.56 -17.67
CA LYS A 266 24.12 -26.50 -16.93
C LYS A 266 23.50 -26.25 -15.56
N LEU A 267 22.17 -26.30 -15.45
CA LEU A 267 21.48 -26.21 -14.17
C LEU A 267 21.90 -27.37 -13.25
N SER A 268 21.94 -28.58 -13.78
CA SER A 268 22.41 -29.76 -13.05
C SER A 268 23.86 -29.58 -12.58
N GLN A 269 24.78 -29.16 -13.45
CA GLN A 269 26.17 -28.89 -13.06
C GLN A 269 26.31 -27.79 -12.00
N THR A 270 25.40 -26.80 -12.03
CA THR A 270 25.46 -25.68 -11.09
C THR A 270 24.86 -26.03 -9.74
N TYR A 271 23.76 -26.80 -9.69
CA TYR A 271 22.95 -26.97 -8.48
C TYR A 271 22.95 -28.39 -7.88
N ASN A 272 23.65 -29.35 -8.49
CA ASN A 272 23.80 -30.72 -7.98
C ASN A 272 24.87 -30.87 -6.88
N ASP A 273 25.02 -29.86 -6.02
CA ASP A 273 25.90 -29.89 -4.83
C ASP A 273 25.10 -30.17 -3.54
#